data_AF-A0A140KDH7-F1
#
_entry.id   AF-A0A140KDH7-F1
#
_cell.length_a   1.000
_cell.length_b   1.000
_cell.length_c   1.000
_cell.angle_alpha   90.00
_cell.angle_beta   90.00
_cell.angle_gamma   90.00
#
_symmetry.space_group_name_H-M   'P 1'
#
loop_
_entity.id
_entity.type
_entity.pdbx_description
1 polymer ?
#
loop_
_entity_poly.entity_id
_entity_poly.type
_entity_poly.pdbx_seq_one_letter_code
_entity_poly.pdbx_strand_id
1 'polypeptide(L)'
;MLGLSYLWTGSINGIKLRLWATWLFYVILIDLADQVGEQLAVPFESISVEMVFRGIAHFTQALNRGIATNLVAYLTAPENRDLGIVKPSRPKRIKPPLNFSPFPS
;
A
#
# COMPACT_ATOMS: atom_id res chain seq x y z
N MET A 1 -37.82 -5.73 -28.12
CA MET A 1 -36.36 -5.80 -27.91
C MET A 1 -36.08 -5.33 -26.50
N LEU A 2 -35.69 -6.24 -25.59
CA LEU A 2 -35.45 -5.89 -24.19
C LEU A 2 -34.22 -4.97 -24.09
N GLY A 3 -34.40 -3.80 -23.48
CA GLY A 3 -33.41 -2.75 -23.27
C GLY A 3 -32.27 -3.17 -22.36
N LEU A 4 -31.38 -4.03 -22.87
CA LEU A 4 -30.13 -4.48 -22.26
C LEU A 4 -29.01 -3.43 -22.34
N SER A 5 -29.32 -2.17 -22.66
CA SER A 5 -28.39 -1.03 -22.61
C SER A 5 -28.20 -0.45 -21.20
N TYR A 6 -28.74 -1.09 -20.15
CA TYR A 6 -28.49 -0.71 -18.75
C TYR A 6 -27.15 -1.19 -18.19
N LEU A 7 -26.38 -1.99 -18.96
CA LEU A 7 -24.98 -2.31 -18.68
C LEU A 7 -24.01 -1.17 -19.04
N TRP A 8 -24.54 0.03 -19.32
CA TRP A 8 -23.76 1.24 -19.54
C TRP A 8 -23.49 1.96 -18.22
N THR A 9 -22.51 1.47 -17.47
CA THR A 9 -21.80 2.24 -16.44
C THR A 9 -20.92 3.36 -17.05
N GLY A 10 -21.21 3.81 -18.28
CA GLY A 10 -20.62 4.98 -18.92
C GLY A 10 -21.46 6.25 -18.77
N SER A 11 -22.29 6.33 -17.73
CA SER A 11 -22.79 7.61 -17.24
C SER A 11 -21.61 8.38 -16.65
N ILE A 12 -21.46 9.65 -17.04
CA ILE A 12 -20.47 10.57 -16.47
C ILE A 12 -20.48 10.53 -14.93
N ASN A 13 -21.65 10.34 -14.32
CA ASN A 13 -21.78 10.24 -12.86
C ASN A 13 -21.15 8.96 -12.30
N GLY A 14 -21.21 7.83 -13.02
CA GLY A 14 -20.56 6.59 -12.61
C GLY A 14 -19.03 6.68 -12.68
N ILE A 15 -18.50 7.31 -13.73
CA ILE A 15 -17.05 7.55 -13.87
C ILE A 15 -16.57 8.50 -12.78
N LYS A 16 -17.30 9.60 -12.55
CA LYS A 16 -17.01 10.55 -11.46
C LYS A 16 -17.01 9.85 -10.09
N LEU A 17 -18.03 9.04 -9.82
CA LEU A 17 -18.15 8.33 -8.54
C LEU A 17 -16.98 7.36 -8.34
N ARG A 18 -16.57 6.61 -9.37
CA ARG A 18 -15.43 5.70 -9.28
C ARG A 18 -14.12 6.45 -9.00
N LEU A 19 -13.92 7.60 -9.65
CA LEU A 19 -12.76 8.45 -9.41
C LEU A 19 -12.74 8.93 -7.96
N TRP A 20 -13.85 9.50 -7.48
CA TRP A 20 -13.99 9.97 -6.10
C TRP A 20 -13.79 8.85 -5.09
N ALA A 21 -14.38 7.68 -5.31
CA ALA A 21 -14.23 6.52 -4.43
C ALA A 21 -12.78 6.05 -4.37
N THR A 22 -12.10 5.95 -5.52
CA THR A 22 -10.69 5.53 -5.57
C THR A 22 -9.79 6.56 -4.89
N TRP A 23 -10.06 7.84 -5.09
CA TRP A 23 -9.29 8.94 -4.50
C TRP A 23 -9.46 8.98 -2.98
N LEU A 24 -10.71 8.92 -2.48
CA LEU A 24 -11.02 8.84 -1.06
C LEU A 24 -10.37 7.62 -0.40
N PHE A 25 -10.47 6.45 -1.05
CA PHE A 25 -9.85 5.24 -0.57
C PHE A 25 -8.32 5.38 -0.44
N TYR A 26 -7.68 5.99 -1.44
CA TYR A 26 -6.24 6.23 -1.41
C TYR A 26 -5.83 7.20 -0.30
N VAL A 27 -6.61 8.26 -0.06
CA VAL A 27 -6.36 9.21 1.03
C VAL A 27 -6.38 8.50 2.39
N ILE A 28 -7.42 7.71 2.64
CA ILE A 28 -7.54 6.93 3.90
C ILE A 28 -6.38 5.94 4.04
N LEU A 29 -6.00 5.28 2.94
CA LEU A 29 -4.93 4.30 2.96
C LEU A 29 -3.55 4.94 3.22
N ILE A 30 -3.30 6.14 2.69
CA ILE A 30 -2.07 6.90 2.95
C ILE A 30 -2.03 7.34 4.41
N ASP A 31 -3.13 7.88 4.95
CA ASP A 31 -3.22 8.27 6.36
C ASP A 31 -2.96 7.10 7.31
N LEU A 32 -3.53 5.92 7.02
CA LEU A 32 -3.25 4.70 7.77
C LEU A 32 -1.76 4.29 7.68
N ALA A 33 -1.16 4.38 6.49
CA ALA A 33 0.25 4.04 6.31
C ALA A 33 1.18 5.00 7.05
N ASP A 34 0.80 6.27 7.17
CA ASP A 34 1.52 7.27 7.96
C ASP A 34 1.46 6.96 9.46
N GLN A 35 0.27 6.68 10.00
CA GLN A 35 0.10 6.26 11.41
C GLN A 35 0.92 4.99 11.73
N VAL A 36 0.97 4.02 10.81
CA VAL A 36 1.79 2.82 10.94
C VAL A 36 3.29 3.17 10.97
N GLY A 37 3.73 4.13 10.15
CA GLY A 37 5.10 4.64 10.13
C GLY A 37 5.48 5.34 11.44
N GLU A 38 4.60 6.21 11.95
CA GLU A 38 4.77 6.88 13.24
C GLU A 38 4.92 5.88 14.38
N GLN A 39 4.04 4.87 14.45
CA GLN A 39 4.08 3.87 15.51
C GLN A 39 5.33 2.96 15.42
N LEU A 40 5.88 2.74 14.21
CA LEU A 40 7.15 2.04 14.01
C LEU A 40 8.38 2.95 14.15
N ALA A 41 8.20 4.26 14.34
CA ALA A 41 9.25 5.27 14.35
C ALA A 41 10.14 5.23 13.09
N VAL A 42 9.53 5.01 11.92
CA VAL A 42 10.22 5.00 10.61
C VAL A 42 9.63 6.06 9.69
N PRO A 43 10.43 6.66 8.79
CA PRO A 43 9.92 7.65 7.84
C PRO A 43 8.92 7.00 6.87
N PHE A 44 7.89 7.75 6.49
CA PHE A 44 6.79 7.28 5.62
C PHE A 44 7.29 6.68 4.30
N GLU A 45 8.37 7.20 3.72
CA GLU A 45 8.93 6.67 2.47
C GLU A 45 9.38 5.21 2.60
N SER A 46 9.69 4.77 3.82
CA SER A 46 10.05 3.38 4.13
C SER A 46 8.84 2.47 4.26
N ILE A 47 7.62 3.00 4.34
CA ILE A 47 6.39 2.21 4.42
C ILE A 47 5.89 1.85 3.01
N SER A 48 5.49 0.59 2.83
CA SER A 48 4.83 0.10 1.63
C SER A 48 3.31 0.18 1.79
N VAL A 49 2.71 1.20 1.17
CA VAL A 49 1.24 1.40 1.16
C VAL A 49 0.50 0.17 0.62
N GLU A 50 1.07 -0.54 -0.36
CA GLU A 50 0.51 -1.79 -0.88
C GLU A 50 0.46 -2.88 0.20
N MET A 51 1.53 -3.03 0.98
CA MET A 51 1.59 -4.06 2.02
C MET A 51 0.70 -3.71 3.21
N VAL A 52 0.53 -2.42 3.52
CA VAL A 52 -0.50 -1.96 4.47
C VAL A 52 -1.89 -2.39 3.99
N PHE A 53 -2.23 -2.13 2.73
CA PHE A 53 -3.50 -2.57 2.15
C PHE A 53 -3.69 -4.10 2.22
N ARG A 54 -2.69 -4.88 1.82
CA ARG A 54 -2.73 -6.35 1.90
C ARG A 54 -2.88 -6.83 3.36
N GLY A 55 -2.24 -6.14 4.30
CA GLY A 55 -2.32 -6.41 5.75
C GLY A 55 -3.74 -6.28 6.33
N ILE A 56 -4.60 -5.43 5.76
CA ILE A 56 -6.00 -5.27 6.20
C ILE A 56 -6.77 -6.60 6.09
N ALA A 57 -6.50 -7.41 5.06
CA ALA A 57 -7.15 -8.71 4.90
C ALA A 57 -6.73 -9.70 6.00
N HIS A 58 -5.45 -9.67 6.40
CA HIS A 58 -4.94 -10.48 7.52
C HIS A 58 -5.52 -10.02 8.86
N PHE A 59 -5.57 -8.70 9.09
CA PHE A 59 -6.21 -8.14 10.27
C PHE A 59 -7.69 -8.52 10.36
N THR A 60 -8.44 -8.46 9.24
CA THR A 60 -9.87 -8.83 9.22
C THR A 60 -10.07 -10.27 9.69
N GLN A 61 -9.20 -11.19 9.29
CA GLN A 61 -9.24 -12.58 9.77
C GLN A 61 -8.91 -12.68 11.27
N ALA A 62 -7.91 -11.95 11.74
CA ALA A 62 -7.54 -11.92 13.16
C ALA A 62 -8.66 -11.30 14.03
N LEU A 63 -9.30 -10.25 13.55
CA LEU A 63 -10.44 -9.59 14.19
C LEU A 63 -11.64 -10.54 14.31
N ASN A 64 -11.99 -11.23 13.23
CA ASN A 64 -13.09 -12.20 13.23
C ASN A 64 -12.84 -13.40 14.17
N ARG A 65 -11.57 -13.69 14.48
CA ARG A 65 -11.16 -14.71 15.45
C ARG A 65 -11.02 -14.17 16.87
N GLY A 66 -11.21 -12.86 17.10
CA GLY A 66 -11.03 -12.21 18.40
C GLY A 66 -9.57 -12.09 18.84
N ILE A 67 -8.62 -12.26 17.93
CA ILE A 67 -7.16 -12.26 18.22
C ILE A 67 -6.62 -10.83 18.25
N ALA A 68 -7.19 -9.93 17.45
CA ALA A 68 -6.76 -8.53 17.36
C ALA A 68 -7.97 -7.60 17.27
N THR A 69 -7.86 -6.42 17.87
CA THR A 69 -8.94 -5.40 17.88
C THR A 69 -8.50 -4.06 17.30
N ASN A 70 -7.19 -3.79 17.28
CA ASN A 70 -6.62 -2.55 16.76
C ASN A 70 -5.76 -2.85 15.53
N LEU A 71 -6.11 -2.23 14.40
CA LEU A 71 -5.45 -2.43 13.11
C LEU A 71 -3.99 -1.97 13.12
N VAL A 72 -3.71 -0.76 13.61
CA VAL A 72 -2.34 -0.20 13.60
C VAL A 72 -1.44 -1.00 14.54
N ALA A 73 -1.93 -1.35 15.74
CA ALA A 73 -1.20 -2.21 16.67
C ALA A 73 -0.92 -3.61 16.07
N TYR A 74 -1.88 -4.19 15.34
CA TYR A 74 -1.66 -5.46 14.65
C TYR A 74 -0.61 -5.36 13.55
N LEU A 75 -0.69 -4.34 12.69
CA LEU A 75 0.25 -4.14 11.58
C LEU A 75 1.67 -3.83 12.05
N THR A 76 1.82 -3.22 13.23
CA THR A 76 3.12 -2.85 13.82
C THR A 76 3.66 -3.89 14.80
N ALA A 77 2.90 -4.95 15.09
CA ALA A 77 3.30 -5.98 16.04
C ALA A 77 4.60 -6.68 15.58
N PRO A 78 5.55 -6.96 16.50
CA PRO A 78 6.80 -7.64 16.16
C PRO A 78 6.59 -9.02 15.50
N GLU A 79 5.48 -9.67 15.85
CA GLU A 79 5.07 -10.99 15.34
C GLU A 79 4.63 -10.95 13.88
N ASN A 80 4.12 -9.81 13.39
CA ASN A 80 3.57 -9.63 12.04
C ASN A 80 4.53 -8.89 11.10
N ARG A 81 5.84 -8.89 11.44
CA ARG A 81 6.88 -8.20 10.65
C ARG A 81 7.10 -8.82 9.27
N ASP A 82 6.68 -10.07 9.11
CA ASP A 82 6.67 -10.84 7.87
C ASP A 82 5.69 -10.28 6.81
N LEU A 83 4.73 -9.45 7.21
CA LEU A 83 3.84 -8.73 6.30
C LEU A 83 4.57 -7.74 5.37
N GLY A 84 5.87 -7.48 5.56
CA GLY A 84 6.66 -6.68 4.61
C GLY A 84 6.26 -5.20 4.52
N ILE A 85 5.62 -4.68 5.56
CA ILE A 85 5.13 -3.29 5.63
C ILE A 85 6.28 -2.29 5.52
N VAL A 86 7.40 -2.55 6.18
CA VAL A 86 8.63 -1.75 6.06
C VAL A 86 9.43 -2.27 4.87
N LYS A 87 9.69 -1.40 3.90
CA LYS A 87 10.53 -1.70 2.74
C LYS A 87 11.94 -2.06 3.22
N PRO A 88 12.54 -3.15 2.69
CA PRO A 88 13.90 -3.50 3.04
C PRO A 88 14.87 -2.41 2.57
N SER A 89 15.81 -2.04 3.44
CA SER A 89 16.91 -1.15 3.04
C SER A 89 17.79 -1.89 2.03
N ARG A 90 17.64 -1.56 0.75
CA ARG A 90 18.52 -2.10 -0.29
C ARG A 90 19.83 -1.32 -0.22
N PRO A 91 21.00 -1.97 -0.06
CA PRO A 91 22.26 -1.26 -0.16
C PRO A 91 22.31 -0.55 -1.53
N LYS A 92 22.60 0.76 -1.51
CA LYS A 92 22.76 1.56 -2.73
C LYS A 92 23.81 0.84 -3.56
N ARG A 93 23.38 0.22 -4.67
CA ARG A 93 24.30 -0.44 -5.60
C ARG A 93 25.20 0.68 -6.13
N ILE A 94 26.41 0.79 -5.59
CA ILE A 94 27.43 1.72 -6.10
C ILE A 94 27.65 1.25 -7.53
N LYS A 95 27.00 1.91 -8.49
CA LYS A 95 27.30 1.65 -9.89
C LYS A 95 28.77 2.04 -10.05
N PRO A 96 29.65 1.15 -10.52
CA PRO A 96 30.99 1.58 -10.86
C PRO A 96 30.85 2.79 -11.79
N PRO A 97 31.66 3.85 -11.61
CA PRO A 97 31.59 5.02 -12.47
C PRO A 97 31.65 4.56 -13.93
N LEU A 98 30.75 5.07 -14.78
CA LEU A 98 30.77 4.74 -16.22
C LEU A 98 32.17 5.06 -16.74
N ASN A 99 32.87 4.05 -17.25
CA ASN A 99 34.18 4.27 -17.83
C ASN A 99 33.98 4.93 -19.20
N PHE A 100 34.40 6.19 -19.32
CA PHE A 100 34.40 6.95 -20.57
C PHE A 100 35.75 6.87 -21.30
N SER A 101 36.63 5.93 -20.95
CA SER A 101 37.90 5.77 -21.66
C SER A 101 37.63 5.36 -23.12
N PRO A 102 38.28 6.02 -24.10
CA PRO A 102 38.08 5.73 -25.51
C PRO A 102 38.58 4.34 -25.93
N PHE A 103 39.39 3.68 -25.08
CA PHE A 103 39.86 2.32 -25.28
C PHE A 103 39.78 1.54 -23.96
N PRO A 104 39.20 0.31 -23.95
CA PRO A 104 39.34 -0.62 -22.84
C PRO A 104 40.70 -1.34 -22.93
N SER A 105 41.35 -1.54 -21.77
CA SER A 105 42.51 -2.44 -21.62
C SER A 105 42.08 -3.88 -21.44
#